data_AF-B0JQU2-F1
#
_entry.id   AF-B0JQU2-F1
#
_cell.length_a   1.000
_cell.length_b   1.000
_cell.length_c   1.000
_cell.angle_alpha   90.00
_cell.angle_beta   90.00
_cell.angle_gamma   90.00
#
_symmetry.space_group_name_H-M   'P 1'
#
loop_
_entity.id
_entity.type
_entity.pdbx_description
1 polymer ?
#
loop_
_entity_poly.entity_id
_entity_poly.type
_entity_poly.pdbx_seq_one_letter_code
_entity_poly.pdbx_strand_id
1 'polypeptide(L)'
;MRILHIDLQERGSNSVEFRFFWDNPNQTRTYTRCLSEIDHLSKKADTDYYTRLPEDHARTGQGLYRWLDGTERILQNELESHRGEKIVLAISTSKRLVHLPWELLHDGQGFLVEKRPAIIPVRWFSNNRPNQIVSPPPNRPLNLLFMATSPLGVEPVLDYEAEEGQILGATQRNPVNLRVEESGCLNRPLA
;
A
#
# COMPACT_ATOMS: atom_id res chain seq x y z
N MET A 1 -0.43 -16.86 11.46
CA MET A 1 -0.43 -15.55 10.79
C MET A 1 -1.06 -14.59 11.76
N ARG A 2 -0.37 -13.51 12.10
CA ARG A 2 -0.87 -12.49 13.03
C ARG A 2 -1.03 -11.16 12.34
N ILE A 3 -1.97 -10.35 12.81
CA ILE A 3 -2.26 -9.05 12.24
C ILE A 3 -1.94 -7.98 13.30
N LEU A 4 -0.90 -7.19 13.04
CA LEU A 4 -0.65 -5.96 13.77
C LEU A 4 -1.41 -4.85 13.07
N HIS A 5 -2.37 -4.26 13.77
CA HIS A 5 -3.09 -3.10 13.28
C HIS A 5 -2.36 -1.83 13.73
N ILE A 6 -2.12 -0.94 12.77
CA ILE A 6 -1.54 0.37 12.96
C ILE A 6 -2.56 1.38 12.43
N ASP A 7 -3.10 2.23 13.28
CA ASP A 7 -4.02 3.28 12.87
C ASP A 7 -3.45 4.67 13.16
N LEU A 8 -3.27 5.46 12.11
CA LEU A 8 -2.65 6.77 12.13
C LEU A 8 -3.70 7.85 11.90
N GLN A 9 -3.98 8.65 12.94
CA GLN A 9 -4.99 9.69 12.90
C GLN A 9 -4.35 11.07 13.12
N GLU A 10 -4.45 11.95 12.12
CA GLU A 10 -4.06 13.36 12.28
C GLU A 10 -4.98 14.05 13.30
N ARG A 11 -4.39 14.61 14.37
CA ARG A 11 -5.03 15.39 15.43
C ARG A 11 -4.54 16.84 15.36
N GLY A 12 -5.45 17.79 15.13
CA GLY A 12 -5.08 19.20 14.99
C GLY A 12 -4.22 19.48 13.75
N SER A 13 -3.30 20.44 13.85
CA SER A 13 -2.51 20.93 12.71
C SER A 13 -1.17 20.20 12.49
N ASN A 14 -0.52 19.72 13.55
CA ASN A 14 0.82 19.13 13.48
C ASN A 14 1.02 17.88 14.36
N SER A 15 -0.05 17.19 14.75
CA SER A 15 0.05 15.99 15.60
C SER A 15 -0.61 14.80 14.92
N VAL A 16 -0.02 13.63 15.08
CA VAL A 16 -0.55 12.34 14.63
C VAL A 16 -0.60 11.41 15.82
N GLU A 17 -1.76 10.84 16.05
CA GLU A 17 -1.98 9.76 17.01
C GLU A 17 -1.76 8.42 16.31
N PHE A 18 -0.91 7.58 16.90
CA PHE A 18 -0.57 6.25 16.44
C PHE A 18 -1.18 5.25 17.39
N ARG A 19 -2.06 4.40 16.87
CA ARG A 19 -2.74 3.37 17.66
C ARG A 19 -2.31 2.01 17.16
N PHE A 20 -1.74 1.20 18.06
CA PHE A 20 -1.24 -0.14 17.76
C PHE A 20 -2.03 -1.18 18.54
N PHE A 21 -2.45 -2.26 17.88
CA PHE A 21 -3.01 -3.42 18.58
C PHE A 21 -2.82 -4.71 17.77
N TRP A 22 -2.66 -5.81 18.49
CA TRP A 22 -2.62 -7.15 17.92
C TRP A 22 -3.97 -7.82 18.06
N ASP A 23 -4.62 -8.13 16.94
CA ASP A 23 -5.85 -8.94 16.83
C ASP A 23 -7.10 -8.41 17.58
N ASN A 24 -6.93 -7.68 18.70
CA ASN A 24 -7.95 -7.18 19.60
C ASN A 24 -7.82 -5.66 19.81
N PRO A 25 -8.76 -4.84 19.28
CA PRO A 25 -8.71 -3.39 19.39
C PRO A 25 -8.84 -2.86 20.83
N ASN A 26 -9.31 -3.67 21.78
CA ASN A 26 -9.41 -3.25 23.18
C ASN A 26 -8.05 -3.21 23.90
N GLN A 27 -6.99 -3.76 23.30
CA GLN A 27 -5.62 -3.75 23.83
C GLN A 27 -4.74 -2.73 23.11
N THR A 28 -5.33 -1.59 22.73
CA THR A 28 -4.65 -0.55 21.96
C THR A 28 -3.60 0.17 22.79
N ARG A 29 -2.40 0.31 22.23
CA ARG A 29 -1.33 1.20 22.69
C ARG A 29 -1.34 2.46 21.84
N THR A 30 -1.27 3.63 22.48
CA THR A 30 -1.34 4.92 21.78
C THR A 30 -0.06 5.71 21.98
N TYR A 31 0.45 6.28 20.89
CA TYR A 31 1.59 7.19 20.86
C TYR A 31 1.26 8.43 20.04
N THR A 32 2.03 9.51 20.23
CA THR A 32 1.83 10.76 19.51
C THR A 32 3.15 11.21 18.88
N ARG A 33 3.11 11.65 17.61
CA ARG A 33 4.26 12.27 16.92
C ARG A 33 3.87 13.56 16.22
N CYS A 34 4.87 14.37 15.91
CA CYS A 34 4.67 15.56 15.11
C CYS A 34 4.64 15.23 13.61
N LEU A 35 3.67 15.78 12.88
CA LEU A 35 3.57 15.56 11.43
C LEU A 35 4.76 16.18 10.67
N SER A 36 5.31 17.29 11.19
CA SER A 36 6.50 17.94 10.65
C SER A 36 7.73 17.04 10.59
N GLU A 37 7.79 15.95 11.37
CA GLU A 37 8.87 14.96 11.31
C GLU A 37 8.89 14.20 9.98
N ILE A 38 7.75 14.07 9.30
CA ILE A 38 7.59 13.27 8.07
C ILE A 38 7.30 14.11 6.81
N ASP A 39 7.12 15.44 6.94
CA ASP A 39 6.80 16.32 5.81
C ASP A 39 7.78 16.21 4.63
N HIS A 40 9.07 16.03 4.92
CA HIS A 40 10.10 15.86 3.89
C HIS A 40 9.94 14.56 3.10
N LEU A 41 9.45 13.49 3.74
CA LEU A 41 9.17 12.21 3.08
C LEU A 41 7.89 12.28 2.24
N SER A 42 6.88 13.04 2.67
CA SER A 42 5.68 13.27 1.86
C SER A 42 6.04 13.92 0.53
N LYS A 43 6.86 14.99 0.54
CA LYS A 43 7.32 15.64 -0.69
C LYS A 43 8.16 14.72 -1.58
N LYS A 44 8.97 13.85 -0.96
CA LYS A 44 9.78 12.85 -1.66
C LYS A 44 8.94 11.72 -2.22
N ALA A 45 7.85 11.30 -1.60
CA ALA A 45 7.02 10.22 -2.12
C ALA A 45 6.48 10.56 -3.53
N ASP A 46 6.07 11.81 -3.73
CA ASP A 46 5.59 12.30 -5.02
C ASP A 46 6.64 12.23 -6.14
N THR A 47 7.94 12.36 -5.81
CA THR A 47 9.04 12.32 -6.77
C THR A 47 9.72 10.95 -6.88
N ASP A 48 9.85 10.25 -5.76
CA ASP A 48 10.72 9.09 -5.59
C ASP A 48 9.96 7.77 -5.67
N TYR A 49 8.62 7.80 -5.69
CA TYR A 49 7.79 6.61 -5.82
C TYR A 49 6.73 6.75 -6.91
N TYR A 50 6.03 7.88 -6.99
CA TYR A 50 4.97 8.08 -7.98
C TYR A 50 5.46 8.59 -9.35
N THR A 51 6.76 8.57 -9.63
CA THR A 51 7.33 8.97 -10.94
C THR A 51 8.02 7.81 -11.66
N ARG A 52 8.25 7.97 -12.97
CA ARG A 52 8.83 6.95 -13.87
C ARG A 52 10.29 6.58 -13.56
N LEU A 53 11.01 7.39 -12.78
CA LEU A 53 12.41 7.16 -12.40
C LEU A 53 12.55 7.36 -10.89
N PRO A 54 12.08 6.39 -10.08
CA PRO A 54 12.16 6.53 -8.64
C PRO A 54 13.62 6.60 -8.16
N GLU A 55 13.91 7.44 -7.15
CA GLU A 55 15.13 7.32 -6.34
C GLU A 55 15.20 5.93 -5.69
N ASP A 56 16.34 5.60 -5.06
CA ASP A 56 16.51 4.38 -4.27
C ASP A 56 15.38 4.21 -3.22
N HIS A 57 14.47 3.28 -3.50
CA HIS A 57 13.33 2.95 -2.66
C HIS A 57 13.72 2.56 -1.23
N ALA A 58 14.93 2.01 -1.02
CA ALA A 58 15.41 1.66 0.30
C ALA A 58 15.55 2.92 1.17
N ARG A 59 15.93 4.07 0.60
CA ARG A 59 16.08 5.34 1.35
C ARG A 59 14.74 5.84 1.86
N THR A 60 13.72 5.88 1.01
CA THR A 60 12.35 6.25 1.39
C THR A 60 11.79 5.26 2.42
N GLY A 61 11.97 3.97 2.17
CA GLY A 61 11.57 2.90 3.08
C GLY A 61 12.16 3.00 4.47
N GLN A 62 13.45 3.33 4.57
CA GLN A 62 14.13 3.53 5.85
C GLN A 62 13.64 4.77 6.59
N GLY A 63 13.33 5.86 5.86
CA GLY A 63 12.73 7.04 6.44
C GLY A 63 11.37 6.74 7.08
N LEU A 64 10.50 6.04 6.34
CA LEU A 64 9.19 5.60 6.84
C LEU A 64 9.32 4.68 8.05
N TYR A 65 10.21 3.69 7.97
CA TYR A 65 10.44 2.75 9.07
C TYR A 65 10.91 3.47 10.32
N ARG A 66 11.92 4.33 10.23
CA ARG A 66 12.46 5.08 11.38
C ARG A 66 11.44 6.02 12.00
N TRP A 67 10.59 6.65 11.20
CA TRP A 67 9.53 7.51 11.71
C TRP A 67 8.47 6.71 12.48
N LEU A 68 8.08 5.55 11.97
CA LEU A 68 7.13 4.65 12.63
C LEU A 68 7.73 4.00 13.90
N ASP A 69 9.01 3.65 13.84
CA ASP A 69 9.75 2.98 14.92
C ASP A 69 10.13 3.94 16.07
N GLY A 70 10.50 5.18 15.74
CA GLY A 70 10.93 6.19 16.70
C GLY A 70 12.26 5.83 17.39
N THR A 71 12.68 6.65 18.36
CA THR A 71 13.87 6.36 19.19
C THR A 71 13.61 5.23 20.19
N GLU A 72 12.34 4.99 20.50
CA GLU A 72 11.84 3.98 21.42
C GLU A 72 11.74 2.59 20.77
N ARG A 73 12.01 2.49 19.45
CA ARG A 73 12.01 1.25 18.67
C ARG A 73 10.69 0.49 18.76
N ILE A 74 9.58 1.22 18.69
CA ILE A 74 8.22 0.71 18.94
C ILE A 74 7.88 -0.40 17.95
N LEU A 75 8.04 -0.16 16.66
CA LEU A 75 7.71 -1.12 15.62
C LEU A 75 8.61 -2.35 15.72
N GLN A 76 9.90 -2.15 15.92
CA GLN A 76 10.85 -3.24 16.05
C GLN A 76 10.52 -4.12 17.26
N ASN A 77 10.22 -3.53 18.41
CA ASN A 77 9.88 -4.29 19.62
C ASN A 77 8.60 -5.12 19.41
N GLU A 78 7.58 -4.56 18.76
CA GLU A 78 6.35 -5.30 18.42
C GLU A 78 6.63 -6.47 17.46
N LEU A 79 7.47 -6.26 16.44
CA LEU A 79 7.86 -7.31 15.49
C LEU A 79 8.67 -8.43 16.16
N GLU A 80 9.64 -8.08 17.01
CA GLU A 80 10.48 -9.05 17.71
C GLU A 80 9.70 -9.89 18.74
N SER A 81 8.64 -9.33 19.34
CA SER A 81 7.78 -10.08 20.26
C SER A 81 7.04 -11.27 19.61
N HIS A 82 6.95 -11.28 18.27
CA HIS A 82 6.34 -12.33 17.46
C HIS A 82 7.32 -12.92 16.43
N ARG A 83 8.62 -12.92 16.76
CA ARG A 83 9.67 -13.44 15.88
C ARG A 83 9.40 -14.88 15.48
N GLY A 84 9.54 -15.18 14.19
CA GLY A 84 9.30 -16.52 13.65
C GLY A 84 7.88 -16.74 13.14
N GLU A 85 7.00 -15.73 13.22
CA GLU A 85 5.67 -15.77 12.64
C GLU A 85 5.58 -14.97 11.33
N LYS A 86 4.65 -15.36 10.44
CA LYS A 86 4.22 -14.50 9.32
C LYS A 86 3.32 -13.40 9.87
N ILE A 87 3.69 -12.15 9.63
CA ILE A 87 3.02 -10.95 10.16
C ILE A 87 2.40 -10.17 9.00
N VAL A 88 1.17 -9.71 9.18
CA VAL A 88 0.54 -8.70 8.34
C VAL A 88 0.53 -7.38 9.12
N LEU A 89 1.12 -6.33 8.55
CA LEU A 89 1.05 -4.97 9.08
C LEU A 89 -0.12 -4.25 8.43
N ALA A 90 -1.27 -4.23 9.10
CA ALA A 90 -2.48 -3.56 8.62
C ALA A 90 -2.45 -2.08 8.98
N ILE A 91 -2.08 -1.24 8.00
CA ILE A 91 -1.85 0.20 8.19
C ILE A 91 -3.06 1.00 7.70
N SER A 92 -3.77 1.61 8.64
CA SER A 92 -4.85 2.57 8.42
C SER A 92 -4.29 3.98 8.55
N THR A 93 -4.55 4.81 7.53
CA THR A 93 -4.05 6.18 7.47
C THR A 93 -5.15 7.13 7.01
N SER A 94 -5.05 8.39 7.40
CA SER A 94 -5.97 9.45 6.98
C SER A 94 -5.22 10.64 6.37
N LYS A 95 -5.91 11.43 5.55
CA LYS A 95 -5.44 12.72 5.02
C LYS A 95 -4.04 12.61 4.37
N ARG A 96 -3.04 13.34 4.88
CA ARG A 96 -1.72 13.48 4.25
C ARG A 96 -0.91 12.18 4.29
N LEU A 97 -1.19 11.32 5.26
CA LEU A 97 -0.49 10.03 5.43
C LEU A 97 -0.95 8.96 4.42
N VAL A 98 -2.07 9.17 3.74
CA VAL A 98 -2.59 8.23 2.73
C VAL A 98 -1.66 8.14 1.53
N HIS A 99 -0.91 9.19 1.20
CA HIS A 99 -0.03 9.19 0.03
C HIS A 99 1.35 8.57 0.30
N LEU A 100 1.69 8.23 1.54
CA LEU A 100 3.00 7.66 1.84
C LEU A 100 3.08 6.18 1.41
N PRO A 101 4.19 5.72 0.82
CA PRO A 101 4.32 4.36 0.29
C PRO A 101 4.68 3.35 1.39
N TRP A 102 3.73 3.03 2.25
CA TRP A 102 3.89 2.11 3.38
C TRP A 102 4.39 0.70 3.00
N GLU A 103 4.21 0.32 1.74
CA GLU A 103 4.70 -0.92 1.15
C GLU A 103 6.24 -0.97 1.10
N LEU A 104 6.91 0.18 1.13
CA LEU A 104 8.37 0.30 1.07
C LEU A 104 9.06 0.17 2.43
N LEU A 105 8.36 -0.10 3.53
CA LEU A 105 8.97 -0.18 4.86
C LEU A 105 10.25 -1.05 4.84
N HIS A 106 11.37 -0.44 5.22
CA HIS A 106 12.70 -1.01 5.12
C HIS A 106 13.46 -0.81 6.45
N ASP A 107 13.86 -1.89 7.11
CA ASP A 107 14.42 -1.86 8.47
C ASP A 107 15.92 -1.48 8.53
N GLY A 108 16.52 -1.20 7.38
CA GLY A 108 17.93 -0.89 7.21
C GLY A 108 18.77 -2.09 6.77
N GLN A 109 18.21 -3.30 6.84
CA GLN A 109 18.82 -4.53 6.31
C GLN A 109 18.10 -5.04 5.05
N GLY A 110 16.80 -4.79 4.94
CA GLY A 110 16.03 -5.12 3.74
C GLY A 110 14.59 -4.63 3.86
N PHE A 111 13.81 -4.81 2.80
CA PHE A 111 12.37 -4.53 2.85
C PHE A 111 11.67 -5.55 3.76
N LEU A 112 10.67 -5.11 4.52
CA LEU A 112 9.95 -6.00 5.43
C LEU A 112 9.30 -7.20 4.70
N VAL A 113 8.83 -6.98 3.47
CA VAL A 113 8.24 -8.01 2.60
C VAL A 113 9.23 -9.10 2.18
N GLU A 114 10.53 -8.80 2.14
CA GLU A 114 11.58 -9.75 1.78
C GLU A 114 11.95 -10.69 2.92
N LYS A 115 11.59 -10.34 4.16
CA LYS A 115 11.93 -11.13 5.34
C LYS A 115 11.35 -12.53 5.27
N ARG A 116 12.00 -13.44 6.01
CA ARG A 116 11.56 -14.83 6.18
C ARG A 116 11.56 -15.15 7.68
N PRO A 117 10.38 -15.38 8.28
CA PRO A 117 9.03 -15.32 7.70
C PRO A 117 8.63 -13.92 7.23
N ALA A 118 7.71 -13.85 6.26
CA ALA A 118 7.32 -12.59 5.61
C ALA A 118 6.56 -11.65 6.56
N ILE A 119 6.89 -10.37 6.49
CA ILE A 119 6.16 -9.27 7.13
C ILE A 119 5.54 -8.44 6.01
N ILE A 120 4.22 -8.43 5.89
CA ILE A 120 3.52 -7.89 4.72
C ILE A 120 2.75 -6.62 5.12
N PRO A 121 3.23 -5.42 4.73
CA PRO A 121 2.44 -4.19 4.85
C PRO A 121 1.22 -4.25 3.93
N VAL A 122 0.06 -3.92 4.49
CA VAL A 122 -1.20 -3.79 3.74
C VAL A 122 -1.90 -2.52 4.18
N ARG A 123 -2.47 -1.78 3.22
CA ARG A 123 -3.36 -0.66 3.54
C ARG A 123 -4.68 -1.20 4.04
N TRP A 124 -5.06 -0.76 5.24
CA TRP A 124 -6.27 -1.20 5.91
C TRP A 124 -7.27 -0.05 5.98
N PHE A 125 -8.45 -0.26 5.42
CA PHE A 125 -9.57 0.66 5.57
C PHE A 125 -10.42 0.23 6.76
N SER A 126 -10.19 0.86 7.92
CA SER A 126 -10.95 0.57 9.14
C SER A 126 -12.36 1.15 9.05
N ASN A 127 -13.34 0.33 8.66
CA ASN A 127 -14.76 0.71 8.67
C ASN A 127 -15.50 0.12 9.89
N ASN A 128 -14.83 0.05 11.05
CA ASN A 128 -15.28 -0.61 12.28
C ASN A 128 -15.70 -2.09 12.11
N ARG A 129 -15.26 -2.75 11.04
CA ARG A 129 -15.48 -4.18 10.84
C ARG A 129 -14.20 -4.93 11.24
N PRO A 130 -14.29 -5.96 12.09
CA PRO A 130 -13.14 -6.81 12.37
C PRO A 130 -12.69 -7.47 11.06
N ASN A 131 -11.36 -7.51 10.85
CA ASN A 131 -10.79 -8.23 9.73
C ASN A 131 -11.09 -9.72 9.91
N GLN A 132 -12.04 -10.25 9.14
CA GLN A 132 -12.30 -11.68 9.11
C GLN A 132 -11.35 -12.34 8.12
N ILE A 133 -10.47 -13.20 8.62
CA ILE A 133 -9.72 -14.11 7.77
C ILE A 133 -10.72 -15.16 7.28
N VAL A 134 -11.17 -15.00 6.03
CA VAL A 134 -12.05 -15.98 5.39
C VAL A 134 -11.19 -17.16 4.94
N SER A 135 -11.46 -18.35 5.48
CA SER A 135 -10.79 -19.59 5.10
C SER A 135 -11.83 -20.66 4.73
N PRO A 136 -11.77 -21.26 3.52
CA PRO A 136 -10.80 -20.97 2.46
C PRO A 136 -11.02 -19.58 1.86
N PRO A 137 -9.97 -18.95 1.28
CA PRO A 137 -10.12 -17.68 0.59
C PRO A 137 -11.16 -17.82 -0.53
N PRO A 138 -12.09 -16.87 -0.69
CA PRO A 138 -13.07 -16.91 -1.76
C PRO A 138 -12.37 -16.86 -3.12
N ASN A 139 -12.86 -17.64 -4.08
CA ASN A 139 -12.35 -17.61 -5.44
C ASN A 139 -12.64 -16.25 -6.07
N ARG A 140 -11.60 -15.42 -6.17
CA ARG A 140 -11.65 -14.05 -6.72
C ARG A 140 -10.58 -13.94 -7.81
N PRO A 141 -10.83 -14.48 -9.00
CA PRO A 141 -9.90 -14.32 -10.11
C PRO A 141 -9.72 -12.83 -10.39
N LEU A 142 -8.52 -12.44 -10.81
CA LEU A 142 -8.26 -11.05 -11.20
C LEU A 142 -9.06 -10.78 -12.48
N ASN A 143 -10.09 -9.95 -12.37
CA ASN A 143 -10.83 -9.44 -13.52
C ASN A 143 -10.28 -8.06 -13.87
N LEU A 144 -9.84 -7.88 -15.11
CA LEU A 144 -9.25 -6.64 -15.58
C LEU A 144 -10.10 -6.06 -16.70
N LEU A 145 -10.60 -4.84 -16.50
CA LEU A 145 -11.20 -4.02 -17.55
C LEU A 145 -10.17 -2.96 -17.90
N PHE A 146 -9.81 -2.83 -19.17
CA PHE A 146 -8.97 -1.72 -19.61
C PHE A 146 -9.59 -1.01 -20.80
N MET A 147 -9.30 0.29 -20.87
CA MET A 147 -9.65 1.18 -21.95
C MET A 147 -8.38 1.98 -22.23
N ALA A 148 -7.85 1.85 -23.44
CA ALA A 148 -6.72 2.65 -23.87
C ALA A 148 -7.20 4.09 -24.13
N THR A 149 -6.43 5.09 -23.67
CA THR A 149 -6.78 6.52 -23.85
C THR A 149 -5.54 7.33 -24.21
N SER A 150 -5.64 8.18 -25.24
CA SER A 150 -4.57 9.11 -25.61
C SER A 150 -4.84 10.49 -25.00
N PRO A 151 -3.90 11.07 -24.23
CA PRO A 151 -4.05 12.44 -23.72
C PRO A 151 -4.07 13.47 -24.86
N LEU A 152 -4.83 14.55 -24.67
CA LEU A 152 -4.92 15.65 -25.65
C LEU A 152 -3.60 16.43 -25.71
N GLY A 153 -3.15 16.74 -26.93
CA GLY A 153 -1.97 17.58 -27.16
C GLY A 153 -0.63 16.90 -26.84
N VAL A 154 -0.60 15.57 -26.73
CA VAL A 154 0.60 14.78 -26.50
C VAL A 154 0.86 13.90 -27.72
N GLU A 155 2.09 13.96 -28.24
CA GLU A 155 2.57 13.12 -29.35
C GLU A 155 3.68 12.16 -28.87
N PRO A 156 3.76 10.93 -29.40
CA PRO A 156 2.86 10.38 -30.42
C PRO A 156 1.47 10.05 -29.85
N VAL A 157 0.42 10.27 -30.65
CA VAL A 157 -0.91 9.72 -30.36
C VAL A 157 -0.80 8.21 -30.15
N LEU A 158 -1.48 7.70 -29.13
CA LEU A 158 -1.50 6.28 -28.82
C LEU A 158 -2.05 5.46 -30.00
N ASP A 159 -1.30 4.47 -30.43
CA ASP A 159 -1.80 3.42 -31.33
C ASP A 159 -2.60 2.41 -30.50
N TYR A 160 -3.92 2.63 -30.43
CA TYR A 160 -4.85 1.84 -29.60
C TYR A 160 -4.77 0.35 -29.90
N GLU A 161 -4.72 -0.01 -31.18
CA GLU A 161 -4.72 -1.40 -31.66
C GLU A 161 -3.40 -2.10 -31.30
N ALA A 162 -2.27 -1.40 -31.49
CA ALA A 162 -0.97 -1.94 -31.15
C ALA A 162 -0.79 -2.12 -29.63
N GLU A 163 -1.31 -1.20 -28.82
CA GLU A 163 -1.30 -1.31 -27.35
C GLU A 163 -2.22 -2.44 -26.87
N GLU A 164 -3.43 -2.53 -27.40
CA GLU A 164 -4.38 -3.61 -27.09
C GLU A 164 -3.77 -4.98 -27.43
N GLY A 165 -3.21 -5.14 -28.62
CA GLY A 165 -2.56 -6.37 -29.04
C GLY A 165 -1.41 -6.78 -28.10
N GLN A 166 -0.64 -5.81 -27.62
CA GLN A 166 0.43 -6.06 -26.64
C GLN A 166 -0.12 -6.51 -25.28
N ILE A 167 -1.17 -5.86 -24.77
CA ILE A 167 -1.79 -6.21 -23.49
C ILE A 167 -2.44 -7.60 -23.56
N LEU A 168 -3.18 -7.90 -24.63
CA LEU A 168 -3.77 -9.21 -24.87
C LEU A 168 -2.68 -10.28 -24.96
N GLY A 169 -1.62 -10.02 -25.73
CA GLY A 169 -0.48 -10.93 -25.85
C GLY A 169 0.24 -11.19 -24.52
N ALA A 170 0.47 -10.14 -23.72
CA ALA A 170 1.13 -10.24 -22.43
C ALA A 170 0.28 -11.00 -21.38
N THR A 171 -1.04 -10.90 -21.47
CA THR A 171 -1.96 -11.50 -20.49
C THR A 171 -2.42 -12.91 -20.87
N GLN A 172 -2.21 -13.37 -22.11
CA GLN A 172 -2.60 -14.71 -22.58
C GLN A 172 -2.17 -15.88 -21.68
N ARG A 173 -1.01 -15.76 -21.02
CA ARG A 173 -0.44 -16.82 -20.17
C ARG A 173 -0.78 -16.67 -18.69
N ASN A 174 -1.43 -15.57 -18.31
CA ASN A 174 -1.76 -15.27 -16.93
C ASN A 174 -3.24 -15.64 -16.67
N PRO A 175 -3.59 -16.13 -15.47
CA PRO A 175 -4.97 -16.44 -15.10
C PRO A 175 -5.75 -15.15 -14.78
N VAL A 176 -5.83 -14.24 -15.74
CA VAL A 176 -6.51 -12.94 -15.65
C VAL A 176 -7.69 -12.94 -16.62
N ASN A 177 -8.86 -12.58 -16.13
CA ASN A 177 -10.04 -12.40 -16.97
C ASN A 177 -10.02 -10.97 -17.53
N LEU A 178 -9.46 -10.82 -18.73
CA LEU A 178 -9.28 -9.54 -19.40
C LEU A 178 -10.49 -9.20 -20.29
N ARG A 179 -11.01 -7.99 -20.17
CA ARG A 179 -12.03 -7.42 -21.06
C ARG A 179 -11.59 -6.04 -21.56
N VAL A 180 -11.77 -5.82 -22.86
CA VAL A 180 -11.53 -4.54 -23.52
C VAL A 180 -12.81 -3.71 -23.46
N GLU A 181 -12.70 -2.44 -23.10
CA GLU A 181 -13.78 -1.46 -23.25
C GLU A 181 -13.39 -0.45 -24.32
N GLU A 182 -14.20 -0.36 -25.38
CA GLU A 182 -13.95 0.48 -26.56
C GLU A 182 -14.79 1.78 -26.61
N SER A 183 -15.88 1.87 -25.84
CA SER A 183 -16.94 2.87 -26.03
C SER A 183 -16.92 4.05 -25.06
N GLY A 184 -16.17 3.94 -23.95
CA GLY A 184 -16.19 4.88 -22.84
C GLY A 184 -17.55 5.00 -22.13
N CYS A 185 -18.53 4.15 -22.44
CA CYS A 185 -19.91 4.27 -21.94
C CYS A 185 -20.23 3.22 -20.88
N LEU A 186 -20.25 3.64 -19.61
CA LEU A 186 -20.61 2.81 -18.44
C LEU A 186 -22.03 2.22 -18.48
N ASN A 187 -22.91 2.74 -19.35
CA ASN A 187 -24.33 2.38 -19.41
C ASN A 187 -24.67 1.30 -20.44
N ARG A 188 -23.71 0.84 -21.26
CA ARG A 188 -23.97 -0.25 -22.20
C ARG A 188 -23.78 -1.58 -21.47
N PRO A 189 -24.76 -2.50 -21.50
CA PRO A 189 -24.57 -3.82 -20.91
C PRO A 189 -23.46 -4.55 -21.66
N LEU A 190 -22.47 -5.02 -20.90
CA LEU A 190 -21.34 -5.79 -21.39
C LEU A 190 -21.86 -7.12 -21.95
N ALA A 191 -21.70 -7.33 -23.26
CA ALA A 191 -22.01 -8.59 -23.93
C ALA A 191 -21.04 -9.72 -23.51
#